data_AF-A0A4U5N720-F1
#
_entry.id   AF-A0A4U5N720-F1
#
_cell.length_a   1.000
_cell.length_b   1.000
_cell.length_c   1.000
_cell.angle_alpha   90.00
_cell.angle_beta   90.00
_cell.angle_gamma   90.00
#
_symmetry.space_group_name_H-M   'P 1'
#
loop_
_entity.id
_entity.type
_entity.pdbx_description
1 polymer ?
#
loop_
_entity_poly.entity_id
_entity_poly.type
_entity_poly.pdbx_seq_one_letter_code
_entity_poly.pdbx_strand_id
1 'polypeptide(L)'
;MSSNLQTERRVTLGFCEVLDSDELYRLKSHYFPDGKVGGKPSWLNPVDLPSTEDLVCPGCTKGMAFLAQLYCPIVGGDKNNFHRTLFVFICRNPNCSKVKNESVLDERRLQLSSVPMPTTTRKQVLWNGPN
;
A
#
# COMPACT_ATOMS: atom_id res chain seq x y z
N MET A 1 10.98 -21.65 35.17
CA MET A 1 10.10 -22.31 34.17
C MET A 1 9.92 -21.33 33.02
N SER A 2 10.78 -21.42 32.01
CA SER A 2 10.75 -20.53 30.84
C SER A 2 9.62 -20.96 29.92
N SER A 3 8.54 -20.18 29.85
CA SER A 3 7.51 -20.38 28.85
C SER A 3 8.03 -19.91 27.49
N ASN A 4 8.23 -20.87 26.59
CA ASN A 4 8.36 -20.66 25.16
C ASN A 4 7.09 -19.95 24.66
N LEU A 5 7.11 -18.62 24.59
CA LEU A 5 6.13 -17.87 23.79
C LEU A 5 6.54 -18.03 22.32
N GLN A 6 6.19 -19.18 21.73
CA GLN A 6 6.12 -19.27 20.28
C GLN A 6 5.01 -18.30 19.86
N THR A 7 5.38 -17.14 19.31
CA THR A 7 4.44 -16.23 18.66
C THR A 7 3.71 -17.01 17.58
N GLU A 8 2.45 -17.37 17.83
CA GLU A 8 1.60 -18.02 16.84
C GLU A 8 1.53 -17.15 15.59
N ARG A 9 1.97 -17.69 14.45
CA ARG A 9 1.82 -17.02 13.16
C ARG A 9 0.34 -17.03 12.78
N ARG A 10 -0.37 -15.96 13.14
CA ARG A 10 -1.75 -15.76 12.71
C ARG A 10 -1.78 -15.40 11.23
N VAL A 11 -2.48 -16.21 10.44
CA VAL A 11 -2.80 -15.93 9.04
C VAL A 11 -4.20 -15.36 9.00
N THR A 12 -4.34 -14.14 8.47
CA THR A 12 -5.63 -13.52 8.21
C THR A 12 -5.97 -13.71 6.73
N LEU A 13 -7.17 -14.20 6.45
CA LEU A 13 -7.71 -14.30 5.09
C LEU A 13 -8.81 -13.25 4.94
N GLY A 14 -8.85 -12.60 3.79
CA GLY A 14 -9.89 -11.64 3.41
C GLY A 14 -10.36 -11.89 1.98
N PHE A 15 -11.55 -11.41 1.66
CA PHE A 15 -12.11 -11.43 0.31
C PHE A 15 -12.37 -9.99 -0.16
N CYS A 16 -12.42 -9.81 -1.49
CA CYS A 16 -12.75 -8.51 -2.06
C CYS A 16 -14.26 -8.31 -2.05
N GLU A 17 -14.70 -7.16 -1.54
CA GLU A 17 -16.10 -6.73 -1.54
C GLU A 17 -16.20 -5.36 -2.22
N VAL A 18 -17.27 -5.15 -2.98
CA VAL A 18 -17.58 -3.84 -3.57
C VAL A 18 -18.31 -3.03 -2.51
N LEU A 19 -17.76 -1.87 -2.17
CA LEU A 19 -18.37 -0.96 -1.21
C LEU A 19 -19.39 -0.05 -1.90
N ASP A 20 -20.50 0.21 -1.21
CA ASP A 20 -21.47 1.22 -1.59
C ASP A 20 -20.88 2.64 -1.47
N SER A 21 -21.51 3.60 -2.15
CA SER A 21 -20.98 4.97 -2.27
C SER A 21 -20.76 5.68 -0.94
N ASP A 22 -21.61 5.39 0.05
CA ASP A 22 -21.56 5.92 1.41
C ASP A 22 -20.50 5.24 2.27
N GLU A 23 -19.97 4.08 1.87
CA GLU A 23 -18.90 3.35 2.58
C GLU A 23 -17.50 3.62 2.01
N LEU A 24 -17.39 4.25 0.84
CA LEU A 24 -16.12 4.55 0.18
C LEU A 24 -15.15 5.39 1.03
N TYR A 25 -15.64 6.11 2.05
CA TYR A 25 -14.78 6.84 2.97
C TYR A 25 -13.79 5.93 3.71
N ARG A 26 -14.15 4.66 3.94
CA ARG A 26 -13.31 3.66 4.61
C ARG A 26 -12.02 3.37 3.85
N LEU A 27 -12.00 3.65 2.55
CA LEU A 27 -10.83 3.49 1.69
C LEU A 27 -9.85 4.66 1.78
N LYS A 28 -10.08 5.70 2.60
CA LYS A 28 -9.14 6.82 2.76
C LYS A 28 -7.99 6.43 3.71
N SER A 29 -6.83 7.05 3.52
CA SER A 29 -5.59 6.70 4.25
C SER A 29 -5.72 6.75 5.77
N HIS A 30 -6.42 7.74 6.32
CA HIS A 30 -6.56 7.91 7.76
C HIS A 30 -7.46 6.87 8.44
N TYR A 31 -8.19 6.05 7.67
CA TYR A 31 -8.96 4.92 8.19
C TYR A 31 -8.18 3.60 8.15
N PHE A 32 -6.94 3.61 7.65
CA PHE A 32 -6.07 2.42 7.56
C PHE A 32 -6.82 1.19 6.98
N PRO A 33 -7.31 1.27 5.73
CA PRO A 33 -8.09 0.19 5.14
C PRO A 33 -7.31 -1.13 5.14
N ASP A 34 -7.95 -2.20 5.61
CA ASP A 34 -7.34 -3.54 5.69
C ASP A 34 -6.86 -4.03 4.32
N GLY A 35 -7.59 -3.68 3.27
CA GLY A 35 -7.20 -3.93 1.89
C GLY A 35 -7.96 -3.05 0.90
N LYS A 36 -7.42 -2.90 -0.30
CA LYS A 36 -8.06 -2.21 -1.42
C LYS A 36 -7.53 -2.73 -2.73
N VAL A 37 -8.41 -2.89 -3.72
CA VAL A 37 -8.04 -3.26 -5.09
C VAL A 37 -8.44 -2.13 -6.04
N GLY A 38 -7.51 -1.69 -6.88
CA GLY A 38 -7.70 -0.66 -7.88
C GLY A 38 -7.88 0.78 -7.33
N GLY A 39 -8.13 1.70 -8.26
CA GLY A 39 -8.23 3.13 -7.96
C GLY A 39 -6.88 3.78 -7.66
N LYS A 40 -6.88 4.78 -6.76
CA LYS A 40 -5.66 5.44 -6.27
C LYS A 40 -5.20 4.82 -4.94
N PRO A 41 -3.90 4.62 -4.70
CA PRO A 41 -3.40 4.12 -3.42
C PRO A 41 -3.76 5.07 -2.28
N SER A 42 -4.03 4.48 -1.11
CA SER A 42 -4.30 5.21 0.13
C SER A 42 -3.02 5.27 0.95
N TRP A 43 -2.16 6.23 0.62
CA TRP A 43 -0.81 6.33 1.18
C TRP A 43 -0.83 6.49 2.70
N LEU A 44 -0.03 5.65 3.38
CA LEU A 44 0.10 5.65 4.83
C LEU A 44 0.82 6.91 5.33
N ASN A 45 1.92 7.27 4.67
CA ASN A 45 2.64 8.53 4.87
C ASN A 45 2.38 9.46 3.66
N PRO A 46 1.75 10.64 3.84
CA PRO A 46 1.49 11.57 2.74
C PRO A 46 2.71 12.42 2.34
N VAL A 47 3.84 12.33 3.06
CA VAL A 47 5.02 13.17 2.84
C VAL A 47 5.96 12.56 1.80
N ASP A 48 6.33 11.30 1.98
CA ASP A 48 7.33 10.61 1.15
C ASP A 48 6.66 9.67 0.14
N LEU A 49 6.04 10.26 -0.88
CA LEU A 49 5.38 9.52 -1.93
C LEU A 49 6.37 9.11 -3.03
N PRO A 50 6.22 7.91 -3.62
CA PRO A 50 7.01 7.54 -4.78
C PRO A 50 6.75 8.50 -5.93
N SER A 51 7.81 8.90 -6.62
CA SER A 51 7.75 9.73 -7.82
C SER A 51 7.16 8.96 -9.00
N THR A 52 6.91 9.65 -10.11
CA THR A 52 6.49 8.98 -11.36
C THR A 52 7.60 8.09 -11.90
N GLU A 53 8.85 8.47 -11.68
CA GLU A 53 10.05 7.78 -12.10
C GLU A 53 10.28 6.51 -11.27
N ASP A 54 9.85 6.54 -10.00
CA ASP A 54 9.85 5.39 -9.09
C ASP A 54 8.84 4.29 -9.49
N LEU A 55 7.80 4.64 -10.26
CA LEU A 55 6.67 3.77 -10.60
C LEU A 55 6.67 3.40 -12.08
N VAL A 56 7.84 3.13 -12.66
CA VAL A 56 7.98 2.65 -14.03
C VAL A 56 8.30 1.16 -14.09
N CYS A 57 7.78 0.49 -15.11
CA CYS A 57 8.08 -0.91 -15.34
C CYS A 57 9.56 -1.08 -15.71
N PRO A 58 10.32 -1.95 -15.04
CA PRO A 58 11.74 -2.15 -15.35
C PRO A 58 11.97 -2.75 -16.76
N GLY A 59 10.96 -3.45 -17.30
CA GLY A 59 11.08 -4.10 -18.61
C GLY A 59 10.74 -3.21 -19.81
N CYS A 60 9.85 -2.22 -19.67
CA CYS A 60 9.44 -1.35 -20.79
C CYS A 60 9.41 0.14 -20.48
N THR A 61 9.87 0.54 -19.28
CA THR A 61 9.94 1.91 -18.77
C THR A 61 8.64 2.71 -18.77
N LYS A 62 7.51 2.06 -19.07
CA LYS A 62 6.16 2.67 -18.99
C LYS A 62 5.68 2.70 -17.55
N GLY A 63 4.89 3.72 -17.22
CA GLY A 63 4.25 3.85 -15.90
C GLY A 63 3.41 2.63 -15.52
N MET A 64 3.58 2.17 -14.28
CA MET A 64 2.84 1.07 -13.69
C MET A 64 1.51 1.57 -13.12
N ALA A 65 0.53 0.67 -13.02
CA ALA A 65 -0.78 0.96 -12.45
C ALA A 65 -0.87 0.37 -11.04
N PHE A 66 -1.54 1.10 -10.13
CA PHE A 66 -1.88 0.56 -8.82
C PHE A 66 -2.85 -0.62 -8.97
N LEU A 67 -2.49 -1.75 -8.40
CA LEU A 67 -3.31 -2.97 -8.41
C LEU A 67 -4.00 -3.17 -7.07
N ALA A 68 -3.26 -3.16 -5.98
CA ALA A 68 -3.80 -3.43 -4.66
C ALA A 68 -2.95 -2.84 -3.54
N GLN A 69 -3.55 -2.66 -2.37
CA GLN A 69 -2.84 -2.45 -1.12
C GLN A 69 -3.36 -3.40 -0.05
N LEU A 70 -2.47 -3.78 0.87
CA LEU A 70 -2.74 -4.68 1.97
C LEU A 70 -2.16 -4.09 3.25
N TYR A 71 -2.99 -3.94 4.27
CA TYR A 71 -2.52 -3.60 5.60
C TYR A 71 -1.93 -4.84 6.28
N CYS A 72 -0.71 -4.75 6.76
CA CYS A 72 0.08 -5.87 7.26
C CYS A 72 0.74 -5.51 8.60
N PRO A 73 -0.04 -5.41 9.69
CA PRO A 73 0.49 -5.00 10.99
C PRO A 73 1.54 -5.98 11.51
N ILE A 74 2.57 -5.46 12.18
CA ILE A 74 3.60 -6.30 12.82
C ILE A 74 3.11 -6.69 14.21
N VAL A 75 2.70 -7.95 14.37
CA VAL A 75 2.30 -8.51 15.68
C VAL A 75 3.55 -8.79 16.50
N GLY A 76 3.67 -8.17 17.68
CA GLY A 76 4.81 -8.35 18.59
C GLY A 76 6.01 -7.41 18.33
N GLY A 77 5.86 -6.41 17.46
CA GLY A 77 6.84 -5.35 17.26
C GLY A 77 6.79 -4.24 18.32
N ASP A 78 7.68 -3.27 18.21
CA ASP A 78 7.73 -2.09 19.09
C ASP A 78 6.38 -1.33 19.08
N LYS A 79 5.94 -0.83 20.25
CA LYS A 79 4.61 -0.20 20.45
C LYS A 79 4.40 1.03 19.55
N ASN A 80 5.49 1.59 19.06
CA ASN A 80 5.55 2.81 18.29
C ASN A 80 5.57 2.57 16.76
N ASN A 81 5.50 1.32 16.27
CA ASN A 81 5.75 1.04 14.86
C ASN A 81 5.01 -0.20 14.33
N PHE A 82 3.68 -0.17 14.42
CA PHE A 82 2.82 -1.32 14.10
C PHE A 82 2.09 -1.20 12.76
N HIS A 83 1.95 0.00 12.19
CA HIS A 83 1.27 0.19 10.90
C HIS A 83 2.23 -0.01 9.74
N ARG A 84 1.97 -1.04 8.93
CA ARG A 84 2.67 -1.30 7.68
C ARG A 84 1.65 -1.60 6.59
N THR A 85 1.87 -1.01 5.43
CA THR A 85 1.05 -1.27 4.25
C THR A 85 1.95 -1.72 3.10
N LEU A 86 1.54 -2.78 2.42
CA LEU A 86 2.12 -3.19 1.14
C LEU A 86 1.29 -2.57 0.02
N PHE A 87 1.98 -1.96 -0.93
CA PHE A 87 1.38 -1.47 -2.17
C PHE A 87 1.88 -2.33 -3.32
N VAL A 88 0.98 -2.68 -4.22
CA VAL A 88 1.27 -3.51 -5.39
C VAL A 88 0.97 -2.70 -6.64
N PHE A 89 1.99 -2.55 -7.48
CA PHE A 89 1.90 -1.93 -8.79
C PHE A 89 2.16 -2.97 -9.87
N ILE A 90 1.51 -2.84 -11.03
CA ILE A 90 1.65 -3.78 -12.14
C ILE A 90 1.84 -3.05 -13.48
N CYS A 91 2.67 -3.61 -14.36
CA CYS A 91 2.77 -3.16 -15.74
C CYS A 91 1.56 -3.63 -16.56
N ARG A 92 0.93 -2.71 -17.30
CA ARG A 92 -0.21 -3.01 -18.18
C ARG A 92 0.20 -3.47 -19.59
N ASN A 93 1.49 -3.56 -19.89
CA ASN A 93 1.98 -4.02 -21.18
C ASN A 93 1.95 -5.56 -21.21
N PRO A 94 1.12 -6.19 -22.05
CA PRO A 94 0.98 -7.66 -22.07
C PRO A 94 2.27 -8.37 -22.49
N ASN A 95 3.18 -7.67 -23.20
CA ASN A 95 4.48 -8.23 -23.55
C ASN A 95 5.40 -8.33 -22.32
N CYS A 96 5.23 -7.48 -21.31
CA CYS A 96 6.00 -7.53 -20.07
C CYS A 96 5.50 -8.62 -19.12
N SER A 97 4.19 -8.92 -19.13
CA SER A 97 3.59 -9.98 -18.29
C SER A 97 4.00 -11.40 -18.70
N LYS A 98 4.53 -11.57 -19.92
CA LYS A 98 4.99 -12.87 -20.45
C LYS A 98 6.44 -13.19 -20.10
N VAL A 99 7.23 -12.17 -19.78
CA VAL A 99 8.63 -12.34 -19.38
C VAL A 99 8.63 -12.75 -17.91
N LYS A 100 9.29 -13.86 -17.57
CA LYS A 100 9.57 -14.24 -16.16
C LYS A 100 10.51 -13.20 -15.55
N ASN A 101 9.96 -12.06 -15.19
CA ASN A 101 10.64 -11.05 -14.41
C ASN A 101 10.05 -11.12 -13.01
N GLU A 102 10.89 -11.45 -12.03
CA GLU A 102 10.52 -11.43 -10.61
C GLU A 102 10.19 -10.00 -10.13
N SER A 103 10.38 -9.00 -10.99
CA SER A 103 10.13 -7.56 -10.78
C SER A 103 8.76 -7.07 -11.30
N VAL A 104 7.77 -7.96 -11.44
CA VAL A 104 6.38 -7.55 -11.79
C VAL A 104 5.63 -6.96 -10.59
N LEU A 105 6.21 -7.06 -9.38
CA LEU A 105 5.68 -6.51 -8.14
C LEU A 105 6.75 -5.58 -7.53
N ASP A 106 6.48 -4.27 -7.51
CA ASP A 106 7.24 -3.36 -6.66
C ASP A 106 6.58 -3.33 -5.27
N GLU A 107 7.17 -4.03 -4.30
CA GLU A 107 6.75 -4.02 -2.91
C GLU A 107 7.38 -2.83 -2.17
N ARG A 108 6.75 -1.66 -2.23
CA ARG A 108 7.18 -0.54 -1.40
C ARG A 108 6.62 -0.67 0.01
N ARG A 109 7.51 -0.93 0.96
CA ARG A 109 7.23 -0.96 2.40
C ARG A 109 7.23 0.48 2.91
N LEU A 110 6.06 1.01 3.23
CA LEU A 110 5.93 2.22 4.04
C LEU A 110 5.62 1.81 5.48
N GLN A 111 6.51 2.19 6.38
CA GLN A 111 6.41 1.90 7.80
C GLN A 111 6.36 3.24 8.52
N LEU A 112 5.23 3.51 9.20
CA LEU A 112 5.08 4.74 10.00
C LEU A 112 5.59 4.45 11.41
N SER A 113 6.72 5.05 11.77
CA SER A 113 7.05 5.24 13.19
C SER A 113 6.06 6.26 13.78
N SER A 114 5.86 6.23 15.10
CA SER A 114 4.97 7.11 15.87
C SER A 114 5.42 8.59 15.86
N VAL A 115 5.56 9.18 14.68
CA VAL A 115 5.57 10.62 14.51
C VAL A 115 4.10 11.04 14.50
N PRO A 116 3.68 12.04 15.29
CA PRO A 116 2.31 12.53 15.24
C PRO A 116 1.99 12.90 13.78
N MET A 117 0.85 12.40 13.26
CA MET A 117 0.31 12.91 11.99
C MET A 117 0.29 14.44 12.11
N PRO A 118 1.02 15.19 11.25
CA PRO A 118 1.08 16.63 11.38
C PRO A 118 -0.35 17.17 11.25
N THR A 119 -0.86 17.75 12.33
CA THR A 119 -2.23 18.27 12.43
C THR A 119 -2.44 19.55 11.62
N THR A 120 -1.50 19.94 10.78
CA THR A 120 -1.52 21.25 10.13
C THR A 120 -1.17 21.16 8.65
N THR A 121 -2.16 21.59 7.86
CA THR A 121 -2.15 21.90 6.42
C THR A 121 -2.14 20.72 5.46
N ARG A 122 -3.36 20.24 5.23
CA ARG A 122 -3.88 19.64 4.00
C ARG A 122 -3.24 20.25 2.74
N LYS A 123 -2.23 19.59 2.18
CA LYS A 123 -2.05 19.55 0.73
C LYS A 123 -2.53 18.18 0.26
N GLN A 124 -3.84 18.11 0.03
CA GLN A 124 -4.40 17.08 -0.82
C GLN A 124 -3.79 17.35 -2.19
N VAL A 125 -2.73 16.64 -2.57
CA VAL A 125 -2.15 16.72 -3.90
C VAL A 125 -3.20 16.13 -4.84
N LEU A 126 -4.08 17.02 -5.32
CA LEU A 126 -4.95 16.75 -6.45
C LEU A 126 -4.02 16.62 -7.64
N TRP A 127 -3.66 15.37 -7.97
CA TRP A 127 -3.01 15.08 -9.23
C TRP A 127 -3.99 15.38 -10.37
N ASN A 128 -3.78 16.52 -11.01
CA ASN A 128 -4.36 16.86 -12.30
C ASN A 128 -3.42 16.30 -13.37
N GLY A 129 -3.68 15.07 -13.81
CA GLY A 129 -3.02 14.51 -15.00
C GLY A 129 -3.55 15.15 -16.29
N PRO A 130 -2.81 15.06 -17.40
CA PRO A 130 -3.23 15.65 -18.67
C PRO A 130 -4.46 14.90 -19.22
N ASN A 131 -5.33 15.67 -19.90
CA ASN A 131 -6.62 15.26 -20.49
C ASN A 131 -6.59 13.91 -21.22
#